data_AF-A0A6G2HCH2-F1
#
_entry.id   AF-A0A6G2HCH2-F1
#
_cell.length_a   1.000
_cell.length_b   1.000
_cell.length_c   1.000
_cell.angle_alpha   90.00
_cell.angle_beta   90.00
_cell.angle_gamma   90.00
#
_symmetry.space_group_name_H-M   'P 1'
#
loop_
_entity.id
_entity.type
_entity.pdbx_description
1 polymer ?
#
loop_
_entity_poly.entity_id
_entity_poly.type
_entity_poly.pdbx_seq_one_letter_code
_entity_poly.pdbx_strand_id
1 'polypeptide(L)' 'MGSMSENVRQLAPHWAVMFVTMFALLALIENVYGGLAFWQSLLLVLVVAFGYPFLARALGVAPEIWQRQ' A
#
# COMPACT_ATOMS: atom_id res chain seq x y z
N MET A 1 -8.81 7.75 -23.50
CA MET A 1 -9.00 6.79 -22.41
C MET A 1 -8.30 5.49 -22.80
N GLY A 2 -7.33 5.01 -22.01
CA GLY A 2 -6.84 3.63 -22.16
C GLY A 2 -7.93 2.62 -21.79
N SER A 3 -7.84 1.40 -22.30
CA SER A 3 -8.84 0.37 -21.98
C SER A 3 -8.84 0.05 -20.47
N MET A 4 -9.95 -0.47 -19.92
CA MET A 4 -10.02 -0.87 -18.50
C MET A 4 -8.84 -1.76 -18.07
N SER A 5 -8.33 -2.58 -18.99
CA SER A 5 -7.19 -3.48 -18.77
C SER A 5 -5.87 -2.74 -18.56
N GLU A 6 -5.63 -1.62 -19.25
CA GLU A 6 -4.43 -0.79 -19.05
C GLU A 6 -4.43 -0.10 -17.69
N ASN A 7 -5.58 0.41 -17.24
CA ASN A 7 -5.69 1.01 -15.91
C ASN A 7 -5.44 -0.04 -14.82
N VAL A 8 -6.04 -1.24 -14.95
CA VAL A 8 -5.82 -2.34 -14.01
C VAL A 8 -4.35 -2.77 -13.99
N ARG A 9 -3.69 -2.87 -15.16
CA ARG A 9 -2.26 -3.20 -15.25
C ARG A 9 -1.35 -2.13 -14.63
N GLN A 10 -1.76 -0.86 -14.62
CA GLN A 10 -1.01 0.20 -13.97
C GLN A 10 -1.21 0.21 -12.44
N LEU A 11 -2.40 -0.15 -11.95
CA LEU A 11 -2.67 -0.20 -10.51
C LEU A 11 -2.18 -1.50 -9.85
N ALA A 12 -2.19 -2.62 -10.57
CA ALA A 12 -1.85 -3.94 -10.03
C ALA A 12 -0.44 -4.00 -9.39
N PRO A 13 0.62 -3.42 -9.99
CA PRO A 13 1.95 -3.37 -9.38
C PRO A 13 1.93 -2.62 -8.05
N HIS A 14 1.22 -1.49 -7.97
CA HIS A 14 1.18 -0.66 -6.77
C HIS A 14 0.39 -1.32 -5.66
N TRP A 15 -0.71 -1.98 -5.99
CA TRP A 15 -1.44 -2.83 -5.06
C TRP A 15 -0.59 -3.99 -4.54
N ALA A 16 0.18 -4.63 -5.42
CA ALA A 16 1.10 -5.68 -5.01
C ALA A 16 2.16 -5.15 -4.04
N VAL A 17 2.78 -4.00 -4.31
CA VAL A 17 3.74 -3.38 -3.39
C VAL A 17 3.08 -2.99 -2.07
N MET A 18 1.87 -2.44 -2.08
CA MET A 18 1.13 -2.13 -0.85
C MET A 18 0.88 -3.38 0.00
N PHE A 19 0.43 -4.47 -0.61
CA PHE A 19 0.22 -5.73 0.08
C PHE A 19 1.52 -6.30 0.64
N VAL A 20 2.58 -6.35 -0.17
CA VAL A 20 3.89 -6.84 0.28
C VAL A 20 4.41 -5.99 1.44
N THR A 21 4.30 -4.67 1.36
CA THR A 21 4.70 -3.75 2.44
C THR A 21 3.88 -4.01 3.71
N MET A 22 2.57 -4.20 3.57
CA MET A 22 1.69 -4.49 4.70
C MET A 22 2.06 -5.80 5.40
N PHE A 23 2.26 -6.89 4.64
CA PHE A 23 2.68 -8.18 5.20
C PHE A 23 4.07 -8.11 5.81
N ALA A 24 5.01 -7.42 5.17
CA ALA A 24 6.36 -7.25 5.70
C ALA A 24 6.35 -6.49 7.04
N LEU A 25 5.57 -5.42 7.15
CA LEU A 25 5.45 -4.66 8.40
C LEU A 25 4.75 -5.46 9.50
N LEU A 26 3.66 -6.18 9.19
CA LEU A 26 3.00 -7.06 10.15
C LEU A 26 3.97 -8.13 10.66
N ALA A 27 4.65 -8.84 9.75
CA ALA A 27 5.61 -9.88 10.10
C ALA A 27 6.79 -9.33 10.92
N LEU A 28 7.32 -8.16 10.55
CA LEU A 28 8.42 -7.53 11.27
C LEU A 28 8.01 -7.16 12.70
N ILE A 29 6.84 -6.54 12.86
CA ILE A 29 6.37 -6.12 14.19
C ILE A 29 6.00 -7.33 15.03
N GLU A 30 5.34 -8.34 14.46
CA GLU A 30 5.04 -9.58 15.18
C GLU A 30 6.31 -10.30 15.63
N ASN A 31 7.35 -10.29 14.80
CA ASN A 31 8.64 -10.89 15.14
C ASN A 31 9.37 -10.14 16.27
N VAL A 32 9.20 -8.81 16.39
CA VAL A 32 9.89 -8.00 17.41
C VAL A 32 9.09 -7.90 18.72
N TYR A 33 7.78 -7.75 18.63
CA TYR A 33 6.90 -7.46 19.78
C TYR A 33 5.97 -8.61 20.16
N GLY A 34 5.99 -9.72 19.41
CA GLY A 34 5.04 -10.82 19.55
C GLY A 34 3.72 -10.55 18.82
N GLY A 35 2.74 -11.46 18.98
CA GLY A 35 1.48 -11.40 18.25
C GLY A 35 0.73 -10.08 18.43
N LEU A 36 0.22 -9.53 17.32
CA LEU A 36 -0.55 -8.30 17.31
C LEU A 36 -2.02 -8.54 17.68
N ALA A 37 -2.55 -7.69 18.54
CA ALA A 37 -3.99 -7.62 18.75
C ALA A 37 -4.67 -7.02 17.51
N PHE A 38 -5.91 -7.42 17.25
CA PHE A 38 -6.67 -7.01 16.07
C PHE A 38 -6.66 -5.50 15.80
N TRP A 39 -6.81 -4.68 16.84
CA TRP A 39 -6.79 -3.21 16.73
C TRP A 39 -5.44 -2.64 16.31
N GLN A 40 -4.33 -3.27 16.71
CA GLN A 40 -2.99 -2.87 16.30
C GLN A 40 -2.78 -3.21 14.82
N SER A 41 -3.20 -4.39 14.38
CA SER A 41 -3.17 -4.79 12.98
C SER A 41 -4.02 -3.84 12.13
N LEU A 42 -5.22 -3.48 12.56
CA LEU A 42 -6.07 -2.52 11.85
C LEU A 42 -5.39 -1.15 11.70
N LEU A 43 -4.83 -0.61 12.79
CA LEU A 43 -4.09 0.65 12.75
C LEU A 43 -2.93 0.61 11.76
N LEU A 44 -2.17 -0.49 11.75
CA LEU A 44 -1.04 -0.65 10.84
C LEU A 44 -1.49 -0.69 9.39
N VAL A 45 -2.55 -1.45 9.08
CA VAL A 45 -3.13 -1.49 7.74
C VAL A 45 -3.55 -0.09 7.29
N LEU A 46 -4.20 0.70 8.17
CA LEU A 46 -4.57 2.08 7.85
C LEU A 46 -3.33 2.95 7.59
N VAL A 47 -2.30 2.86 8.44
CA VAL A 47 -1.05 3.60 8.24
C VAL A 47 -0.40 3.27 6.90
N VAL A 48 -0.38 2.00 6.50
CA VAL A 48 0.17 1.60 5.19
C VAL A 48 -0.73 2.08 4.05
N ALA A 49 -2.04 1.91 4.18
CA ALA A 49 -3.01 2.30 3.16
C ALA A 49 -2.98 3.80 2.85
N PHE A 50 -2.84 4.65 3.87
CA PHE A 50 -2.74 6.10 3.69
C PHE A 50 -1.30 6.59 3.47
N GLY A 51 -0.31 5.92 4.08
CA GLY A 51 1.10 6.28 3.99
C GLY A 51 1.71 5.93 2.63
N TYR A 52 1.36 4.79 2.05
CA TYR A 52 1.93 4.37 0.76
C TYR A 52 1.60 5.35 -0.38
N PRO A 53 0.34 5.80 -0.58
CA PRO A 53 0.03 6.80 -1.60
C PRO A 53 0.78 8.13 -1.39
N PHE A 54 0.95 8.55 -0.14
CA PHE A 54 1.72 9.74 0.20
C PHE A 54 3.19 9.59 -0.21
N LEU A 55 3.82 8.46 0.15
CA LEU A 55 5.21 8.16 -0.22
C LEU A 55 5.37 7.99 -1.74
N ALA A 56 4.45 7.29 -2.40
CA ALA A 56 4.47 7.11 -3.85
C ALA A 56 4.37 8.44 -4.61
N ARG A 57 3.56 9.39 -4.09
CA ARG A 57 3.50 10.77 -4.62
C ARG A 57 4.79 11.53 -4.37
N ALA A 58 5.34 11.45 -3.15
CA ALA A 58 6.59 12.11 -2.80
C ALA A 58 7.79 11.61 -3.63
N LEU A 59 7.83 10.32 -3.95
CA LEU A 59 8.87 9.69 -4.74
C LEU A 59 8.66 9.79 -6.26
N GLY A 60 7.57 10.42 -6.72
CA GLY A 60 7.26 10.58 -8.15
C GLY A 60 6.88 9.30 -8.89
N VAL A 61 6.67 8.18 -8.17
CA VAL A 61 6.23 6.89 -8.74
C VAL A 61 4.71 6.73 -8.74
N ALA A 62 3.99 7.76 -8.34
CA ALA A 62 2.53 7.77 -8.33
C ALA A 62 1.99 7.63 -9.76
N PRO A 63 1.06 6.69 -10.00
CA PRO A 63 0.46 6.48 -11.31
C PRO A 63 -0.41 7.68 -11.68
N GLU A 64 -0.50 7.99 -12.98
CA GLU A 64 -1.24 9.17 -13.47
C GLU A 64 -2.70 9.21 -12.99
N ILE A 65 -3.32 8.05 -12.79
CA ILE A 65 -4.69 7.94 -12.29
C ILE A 65 -4.88 8.49 -10.87
N TRP A 66 -3.83 8.54 -10.05
CA TRP A 66 -3.87 9.14 -8.71
C TRP A 66 -3.66 10.65 -8.70
N GLN A 67 -3.22 11.21 -9.84
CA GLN A 67 -3.02 12.65 -10.04
C GLN A 67 -4.26 13.34 -10.63
N ARG A 68 -5.22 12.58 -11.18
CA ARG A 68 -6.45 13.13 -11.80
C ARG A 68 -7.61 13.36 -10.82
N GLN A 69 -7.35 13.44 -9.52
CA GLN A 69 -8.36 13.85 -8.53
C GLN A 69 -8.15 15.29 -8.11
#